data_AF-A0A820LST1-F1
#
_entry.id   AF-A0A820LST1-F1
#
_cell.length_a   1.000
_cell.length_b   1.000
_cell.length_c   1.000
_cell.angle_alpha   90.00
_cell.angle_beta   90.00
_cell.angle_gamma   90.00
#
_symmetry.space_group_name_H-M   'P 1'
#
loop_
_entity.id
_entity.type
_entity.pdbx_description
1 polymer ?
#
loop_
_entity_poly.entity_id
_entity_poly.type
_entity_poly.pdbx_seq_one_letter_code
_entity_poly.pdbx_strand_id
1 'polypeptide(L)'
;DLYKERANNKLDTEIAIVRIEQLCPFPFDEIRKELEKYNNAKVCFAQEEHKNMGPYTYCKPRLACLLRSMNDARAAEINTCYAGREAAA
;
A
#
# COMPACT_ATOMS: atom_id res chain seq x y z
N ASP A 1 9.67 -10.60 -7.61
CA ASP A 1 8.25 -10.77 -7.99
C ASP A 1 7.46 -11.14 -6.74
N LEU A 2 6.58 -10.24 -6.29
CA LEU A 2 5.82 -10.40 -5.05
C LEU A 2 4.86 -11.60 -5.09
N TYR A 3 4.28 -11.93 -6.25
CA TYR A 3 3.34 -13.05 -6.35
C TYR A 3 4.06 -14.39 -6.17
N LYS A 4 5.22 -14.55 -6.81
CA LYS A 4 6.04 -15.76 -6.67
C LYS A 4 6.51 -15.95 -5.23
N GLU A 5 7.00 -14.89 -4.60
CA GLU A 5 7.50 -14.97 -3.23
C GLU A 5 6.40 -15.31 -2.23
N ARG A 6 5.21 -14.71 -2.39
CA ARG A 6 4.05 -15.05 -1.56
C ARG A 6 3.65 -16.52 -1.69
N ALA A 7 3.59 -17.04 -2.92
CA ALA A 7 3.23 -18.43 -3.20
C ALA A 7 4.27 -19.42 -2.66
N ASN A 8 5.56 -19.14 -2.85
CA ASN A 8 6.65 -19.98 -2.33
C ASN A 8 6.60 -20.13 -0.81
N ASN A 9 6.20 -19.05 -0.11
CA ASN A 9 6.07 -19.04 1.34
C ASN A 9 4.67 -19.49 1.84
N LYS A 10 3.75 -19.86 0.94
CA LYS A 10 2.37 -20.29 1.26
C LYS A 10 1.57 -19.24 2.04
N LEU A 11 1.80 -17.96 1.76
CA LEU A 11 1.18 -16.83 2.46
C LEU A 11 -0.09 -16.31 1.77
N ASP A 12 -0.73 -17.12 0.92
CA ASP A 12 -1.86 -16.71 0.09
C ASP A 12 -3.10 -16.28 0.89
N THR A 13 -3.29 -16.86 2.09
CA THR A 13 -4.38 -16.52 3.02
C THR A 13 -4.03 -15.38 3.97
N GLU A 14 -2.75 -15.02 4.08
CA GLU A 14 -2.26 -14.03 5.04
C GLU A 14 -1.96 -12.68 4.37
N ILE A 15 -1.54 -12.70 3.10
CA ILE A 15 -1.10 -11.50 2.36
C ILE A 15 -1.97 -11.31 1.11
N ALA A 16 -2.70 -10.19 1.08
CA ALA A 16 -3.33 -9.67 -0.13
C ALA A 16 -2.37 -8.72 -0.86
N ILE A 17 -2.18 -8.94 -2.17
CA ILE A 17 -1.40 -8.05 -3.04
C ILE A 17 -2.40 -7.27 -3.91
N VAL A 18 -2.40 -5.95 -3.75
CA VAL A 18 -3.26 -5.02 -4.51
C VAL A 18 -2.37 -4.14 -5.38
N ARG A 19 -2.77 -3.95 -6.64
CA ARG A 19 -2.07 -3.08 -7.60
C ARG A 19 -2.83 -1.77 -7.77
N ILE A 20 -2.09 -0.66 -7.77
CA ILE A 20 -2.62 0.65 -8.13
C ILE A 20 -2.23 0.90 -9.59
N GLU A 21 -3.11 0.50 -10.52
CA GLU A 21 -2.87 0.61 -11.97
C GLU A 21 -2.92 2.06 -12.48
N GLN A 22 -3.73 2.90 -11.84
CA GLN A 22 -3.84 4.32 -12.15
C GLN A 22 -3.32 5.15 -10.98
N LEU A 23 -2.21 5.86 -11.20
CA LEU A 23 -1.67 6.76 -10.18
C LEU A 23 -2.34 8.13 -10.21
N CYS A 24 -2.63 8.67 -11.39
CA CYS A 24 -3.22 9.99 -11.56
C CYS A 24 -4.31 9.97 -12.65
N PRO A 25 -5.53 10.49 -12.38
CA PRO A 25 -6.01 10.96 -11.07
C PRO A 25 -6.05 9.82 -10.04
N PHE A 26 -5.80 10.16 -8.76
CA PHE A 26 -5.69 9.14 -7.72
C PHE A 26 -7.05 8.46 -7.46
N PRO A 27 -7.14 7.12 -7.54
CA PRO A 27 -8.42 6.40 -7.58
C PRO A 27 -8.96 6.14 -6.15
N PHE A 28 -9.42 7.21 -5.48
CA PHE A 28 -9.88 7.13 -4.09
C PHE A 28 -11.01 6.11 -3.87
N ASP A 29 -12.01 6.09 -4.74
CA ASP A 29 -13.18 5.23 -4.57
C ASP A 29 -12.85 3.75 -4.74
N GLU A 30 -12.02 3.41 -5.72
CA GLU A 30 -11.58 2.02 -5.95
C GLU A 30 -10.68 1.51 -4.82
N ILE A 31 -9.74 2.35 -4.36
CA ILE A 31 -8.88 1.98 -3.22
C ILE A 31 -9.71 1.82 -1.94
N ARG A 32 -10.72 2.67 -1.71
CA ARG A 32 -11.63 2.54 -0.56
C ARG A 32 -12.32 1.19 -0.56
N LYS A 33 -12.97 0.82 -1.67
CA LYS A 33 -13.67 -0.46 -1.82
C LYS A 33 -12.75 -1.65 -1.55
N GLU A 34 -11.49 -1.56 -1.99
CA GLU A 34 -10.53 -2.63 -1.76
C GLU A 34 -10.08 -2.71 -0.28
N LEU A 35 -9.84 -1.56 0.37
CA LEU A 35 -9.46 -1.51 1.78
C LEU A 35 -10.56 -2.03 2.73
N GLU A 36 -11.83 -1.80 2.38
CA GLU A 36 -13.00 -2.28 3.13
C GLU A 36 -13.14 -3.81 3.14
N LYS A 37 -12.55 -4.51 2.16
CA LYS A 37 -12.50 -5.98 2.14
C LYS A 37 -11.59 -6.55 3.23
N TYR A 38 -10.64 -5.76 3.74
CA TYR A 38 -9.58 -6.20 4.63
C TYR A 38 -9.45 -5.32 5.88
N ASN A 39 -10.54 -5.13 6.64
CA ASN A 39 -10.57 -4.18 7.78
C ASN A 39 -9.53 -4.44 8.88
N ASN A 40 -9.10 -5.69 9.05
CA ASN A 40 -8.11 -6.09 10.07
C ASN A 40 -6.68 -6.19 9.53
N ALA A 41 -6.46 -5.95 8.24
CA ALA A 41 -5.16 -6.12 7.63
C ALA A 41 -4.29 -4.86 7.78
N LYS A 42 -3.02 -5.08 8.11
CA LYS A 42 -1.98 -4.05 8.05
C LYS A 42 -1.75 -3.61 6.60
N VAL A 43 -1.67 -2.31 6.36
CA VAL A 43 -1.44 -1.75 5.02
C VAL A 43 0.04 -1.40 4.86
N CYS A 44 0.69 -1.96 3.83
CA CYS A 44 2.07 -1.68 3.47
C CYS A 44 2.15 -1.19 2.02
N PHE A 45 2.99 -0.18 1.74
CA PHE A 45 3.29 0.20 0.37
C PHE A 45 4.58 -0.49 -0.08
N ALA A 46 4.49 -1.32 -1.13
CA ALA A 46 5.63 -2.02 -1.70
C ALA A 46 6.00 -1.46 -3.08
N GLN A 47 7.29 -1.23 -3.33
CA GLN A 47 7.83 -0.83 -4.64
C GLN A 47 9.27 -1.28 -4.83
N GLU A 48 9.76 -1.36 -6.07
CA GLU A 48 11.15 -1.71 -6.35
C GLU A 48 12.10 -0.50 -6.28
N GLU A 49 11.58 0.71 -6.50
CA GLU A 49 12.34 1.96 -6.49
C GLU A 49 12.78 2.37 -5.08
N HIS A 50 13.74 3.30 -5.00
CA HIS A 50 14.16 3.95 -3.76
C HIS A 50 13.02 4.77 -3.15
N LYS A 51 13.01 4.93 -1.82
CA LYS A 51 11.92 5.57 -1.07
C LYS A 51 11.59 7.00 -1.48
N ASN A 52 12.60 7.73 -1.95
CA ASN A 52 12.47 9.09 -2.48
C ASN A 52 12.15 9.12 -3.99
N MET A 53 12.02 7.96 -4.63
CA MET A 53 11.67 7.77 -6.02
C MET A 53 10.34 7.00 -6.14
N GLY A 54 9.87 6.87 -7.38
CA GLY A 54 8.67 6.09 -7.68
C GLY A 54 7.39 6.74 -7.12
N PRO A 55 6.29 5.96 -7.06
CA PRO A 55 4.99 6.48 -6.69
C PRO A 55 4.80 6.67 -5.18
N TYR A 56 5.67 6.12 -4.33
CA TYR A 56 5.47 6.14 -2.88
C TYR A 56 5.19 7.52 -2.30
N THR A 57 6.00 8.53 -2.65
CA THR A 57 5.85 9.91 -2.13
C THR A 57 4.55 10.56 -2.61
N TYR A 58 4.03 10.17 -3.77
CA TYR A 58 2.74 10.61 -4.29
C TYR A 58 1.56 9.88 -3.62
N CYS A 59 1.63 8.55 -3.50
CA CYS A 59 0.54 7.72 -3.00
C CYS A 59 0.37 7.80 -1.49
N LYS A 60 1.48 7.80 -0.72
CA LYS A 60 1.47 7.78 0.75
C LYS A 60 0.53 8.82 1.38
N PRO A 61 0.67 10.14 1.11
CA PRO A 61 -0.19 11.13 1.75
C PRO A 61 -1.67 10.97 1.37
N ARG A 62 -1.95 10.48 0.16
CA ARG A 62 -3.32 10.25 -0.34
C ARG A 62 -3.96 9.03 0.30
N LEU A 63 -3.22 7.93 0.43
CA LEU A 63 -3.63 6.75 1.18
C LEU A 63 -3.90 7.09 2.66
N ALA A 64 -3.00 7.86 3.29
CA ALA A 64 -3.18 8.29 4.67
C ALA A 64 -4.42 9.20 4.82
N CYS A 65 -4.69 10.09 3.86
CA CYS A 65 -5.89 10.90 3.84
C CYS A 65 -7.16 10.06 3.72
N LEU A 66 -7.16 9.07 2.82
CA LEU A 66 -8.28 8.16 2.61
C LEU A 66 -8.59 7.36 3.89
N LEU A 67 -7.59 6.73 4.50
CA LEU A 67 -7.75 5.98 5.74
C LEU A 67 -8.27 6.86 6.89
N ARG A 68 -7.78 8.10 7.02
CA ARG A 68 -8.33 9.06 7.99
C ARG A 68 -9.80 9.40 7.71
N SER A 69 -10.17 9.57 6.44
CA SER A 69 -11.57 9.84 6.07
C SER A 69 -12.51 8.67 6.38
N MET A 70 -11.97 7.46 6.48
CA MET A 70 -12.68 6.24 6.88
C MET A 70 -12.68 6.05 8.40
N ASN A 71 -12.08 6.96 9.17
CA ASN A 71 -11.83 6.84 10.60
C ASN A 71 -11.08 5.55 10.98
N ASP A 72 -10.12 5.18 10.13
CA ASP A 72 -9.41 3.92 10.22
C ASP A 72 -8.07 4.07 10.97
N ALA A 73 -7.86 3.25 12.00
CA ALA A 73 -6.64 3.26 12.83
C ALA A 73 -5.36 3.01 12.00
N ARG A 74 -5.48 2.30 10.87
CA ARG A 74 -4.38 1.99 9.94
C ARG A 74 -3.78 3.24 9.30
N ALA A 75 -4.45 4.39 9.40
CA ALA A 75 -3.90 5.69 9.00
C ALA A 75 -2.59 6.05 9.72
N ALA A 76 -2.38 5.57 10.95
CA ALA A 76 -1.12 5.76 11.65
C ALA A 76 -0.02 4.83 11.09
N GLU A 77 -0.37 3.58 10.81
CA GLU A 77 0.54 2.51 10.39
C GLU A 77 1.11 2.71 8.99
N ILE A 78 0.33 3.25 8.06
CA ILE A 78 0.80 3.49 6.68
C ILE A 78 1.99 4.47 6.63
N ASN A 79 2.22 5.25 7.68
CA ASN A 79 3.36 6.14 7.75
C ASN A 79 4.69 5.43 7.98
N THR A 80 4.65 4.27 8.63
CA THR A 80 5.82 3.47 9.01
C THR A 80 5.97 2.21 8.16
N CYS A 81 4.93 1.79 7.44
CA CYS A 81 4.93 0.55 6.67
C CYS A 81 5.29 0.79 5.19
N TYR A 82 6.58 0.65 4.87
CA TYR A 82 7.14 0.75 3.52
C TYR A 82 8.05 -0.45 3.23
N ALA A 83 7.90 -1.05 2.05
CA ALA A 83 8.73 -2.13 1.55
C ALA A 83 9.30 -1.77 0.18
N GLY A 84 10.47 -1.14 0.17
CA GLY A 84 11.20 -0.84 -1.07
C GLY A 84 12.63 -0.45 -0.73
N ARG A 85 13.38 0.04 -1.71
CA ARG A 85 14.78 0.42 -1.45
C ARG A 85 14.83 1.67 -0.56
N GLU A 86 15.89 1.78 0.23
CA GLU A 86 16.17 2.98 1.03
C GLU A 86 16.30 4.22 0.15
N ALA A 87 16.30 5.42 0.72
CA ALA A 87 16.51 6.62 -0.09
C ALA A 87 17.92 6.61 -0.73
N ALA A 88 18.01 6.97 -2.01
CA ALA A 88 19.27 7.16 -2.72
C ALA A 88 19.54 8.65 -2.95
N ALA A 89 20.80 9.06 -2.89
CA ALA A 89 21.26 10.43 -3.15
C ALA A 89 21.45 10.71 -4.65
#